data_AF-A0ABD5DVW9-F1
#
_entry.id   AF-A0ABD5DVW9-F1
#
_cell.length_a   1.000
_cell.length_b   1.000
_cell.length_c   1.000
_cell.angle_alpha   90.00
_cell.angle_beta   90.00
_cell.angle_gamma   90.00
#
_symmetry.space_group_name_H-M   'P 1'
#
loop_
_entity.id
_entity.type
_entity.pdbx_description
1 polymer ?
#
loop_
_entity_poly.entity_id
_entity_poly.type
_entity_poly.pdbx_seq_one_letter_code
_entity_poly.pdbx_strand_id
1 'polypeptide(L)'
;GPLWDLAEDPISISLIEQAIQSGKPVAAVCHAPGVLRHVKASNGAPLVSGKLVTGFSNTEEAAVGLTEIVPFLVEDMLKENGGHY
;
A
#
# COMPACT_ATOMS: atom_id res chain seq x y z
N GLY A 1 -3.92 12.80 3.36
CA GLY A 1 -3.63 12.10 2.09
C GLY A 1 -3.33 10.65 2.41
N PRO A 2 -3.47 9.72 1.44
CA PRO A 2 -3.62 8.29 1.70
C PRO A 2 -2.58 7.66 2.64
N LEU A 3 -1.35 8.21 2.68
CA LEU A 3 -0.27 7.75 3.54
C LEU A 3 -0.44 8.11 5.03
N TRP A 4 -1.18 9.17 5.35
CA TRP A 4 -1.39 9.64 6.73
C TRP A 4 -2.75 9.23 7.30
N ASP A 5 -3.76 9.16 6.45
CA ASP A 5 -5.14 8.87 6.87
C ASP A 5 -5.47 7.38 6.64
N LEU A 6 -5.73 7.00 5.39
CA LEU A 6 -6.30 5.71 5.03
C LEU A 6 -5.35 4.54 5.33
N ALA A 7 -4.04 4.74 5.22
CA ALA A 7 -3.05 3.71 5.51
C ALA A 7 -3.09 3.23 6.96
N GLU A 8 -3.54 4.07 7.90
CA GLU A 8 -3.60 3.75 9.34
C GLU A 8 -5.05 3.60 9.84
N ASP A 9 -6.06 3.78 8.97
CA ASP A 9 -7.48 3.69 9.33
C ASP A 9 -7.98 2.23 9.33
N PRO A 10 -8.40 1.67 10.49
CA PRO A 10 -8.88 0.30 10.57
C PRO A 10 -10.14 0.04 9.73
N ILE A 11 -10.97 1.06 9.47
CA ILE A 11 -12.15 0.93 8.59
C ILE A 11 -11.69 0.79 7.14
N SER A 12 -10.73 1.61 6.70
CA SER A 12 -10.16 1.51 5.35
C SER A 12 -9.55 0.14 5.10
N ILE A 13 -8.73 -0.33 6.05
CA ILE A 13 -8.09 -1.65 6.01
C ILE A 13 -9.16 -2.74 5.90
N SER A 14 -10.15 -2.73 6.79
CA SER A 14 -11.20 -3.76 6.81
C SER A 14 -12.02 -3.79 5.51
N LEU A 15 -12.34 -2.62 4.93
CA LEU A 15 -13.06 -2.56 3.65
C LEU A 15 -12.27 -3.18 2.50
N ILE A 16 -10.95 -2.96 2.45
CA ILE A 16 -10.08 -3.55 1.42
C ILE A 16 -10.00 -5.07 1.62
N GLU A 17 -9.78 -5.54 2.85
CA GLU A 17 -9.75 -6.97 3.16
C GLU A 17 -11.06 -7.66 2.75
N GLN A 18 -12.20 -7.07 3.08
CA GLN A 18 -13.52 -7.59 2.70
C GLN A 18 -13.73 -7.62 1.18
N ALA A 19 -13.29 -6.58 0.46
CA ALA A 19 -13.37 -6.53 -1.00
C ALA A 19 -12.58 -7.69 -1.64
N ILE A 20 -11.34 -7.89 -1.20
CA ILE A 20 -10.48 -8.99 -1.67
C ILE A 20 -11.07 -10.35 -1.32
N GLN A 21 -11.52 -10.55 -0.08
CA GLN A 21 -12.13 -11.82 0.35
C GLN A 21 -13.40 -12.15 -0.44
N SER A 22 -14.13 -11.14 -0.88
CA SER A 22 -15.31 -11.29 -1.73
C SER A 22 -14.98 -11.53 -3.22
N GLY A 23 -13.69 -11.66 -3.57
CA GLY A 23 -13.23 -11.83 -4.95
C GLY A 23 -13.40 -10.58 -5.82
N LYS A 24 -13.59 -9.40 -5.22
CA LYS A 24 -13.74 -8.15 -5.97
C LYS A 24 -12.35 -7.61 -6.35
N PRO A 25 -12.19 -7.07 -7.57
CA PRO A 25 -10.95 -6.39 -7.93
C PRO A 25 -10.76 -5.12 -7.09
N VAL A 26 -9.53 -4.87 -6.66
CA VAL A 26 -9.10 -3.65 -5.97
C VAL A 26 -7.93 -3.05 -6.76
N ALA A 27 -7.97 -1.75 -7.01
CA ALA A 27 -6.93 -1.02 -7.70
C ALA A 27 -6.57 0.24 -6.92
N ALA A 28 -5.28 0.59 -6.92
CA ALA A 28 -4.74 1.80 -6.31
C ALA A 28 -3.64 2.36 -7.22
N VAL A 29 -3.49 3.68 -7.28
CA VAL A 29 -2.58 4.36 -8.22
C VAL A 29 -1.81 5.48 -7.51
N CYS A 30 -0.60 5.77 -8.00
CA CYS A 30 0.30 6.79 -7.45
C CYS A 30 0.65 6.49 -5.98
N HIS A 31 0.30 7.35 -5.02
CA HIS A 31 0.51 7.10 -3.58
C HIS A 31 -0.51 6.16 -2.93
N ALA A 32 -1.66 5.94 -3.57
CA ALA A 32 -2.73 5.14 -2.98
C ALA A 32 -2.35 3.69 -2.65
N PRO A 33 -1.43 2.98 -3.35
CA PRO A 33 -0.93 1.68 -2.91
C PRO A 33 -0.38 1.68 -1.48
N GLY A 34 -0.02 2.85 -0.94
CA GLY A 34 0.29 3.05 0.47
C GLY A 34 -0.77 2.54 1.45
N VAL A 35 -2.05 2.52 1.06
CA VAL A 35 -3.15 2.01 1.91
C VAL A 35 -3.07 0.51 2.16
N LEU A 36 -2.25 -0.22 1.39
CA LEU A 36 -2.05 -1.66 1.54
C LEU A 36 -1.06 -2.03 2.64
N ARG A 37 -0.49 -1.04 3.35
CA ARG A 37 0.56 -1.21 4.37
C ARG A 37 0.20 -2.25 5.43
N HIS A 38 -1.03 -2.21 5.92
CA HIS A 38 -1.50 -3.10 7.00
C HIS A 38 -2.56 -4.11 6.55
N VAL A 39 -2.92 -4.12 5.26
CA VAL A 39 -3.96 -5.00 4.71
C VAL A 39 -3.43 -6.42 4.60
N LYS A 40 -4.18 -7.38 5.14
CA LYS A 40 -3.79 -8.80 5.16
C LYS A 40 -4.66 -9.65 4.25
N ALA A 41 -4.04 -10.70 3.71
CA ALA A 41 -4.77 -11.80 3.08
C ALA A 41 -5.45 -12.67 4.14
N SER A 42 -6.35 -13.56 3.72
CA SER A 42 -7.10 -14.47 4.62
C SER A 42 -6.23 -15.41 5.45
N ASN A 43 -4.98 -15.64 5.03
CA ASN A 43 -3.98 -16.40 5.77
C ASN A 43 -3.16 -15.56 6.78
N GLY A 44 -3.48 -14.27 6.93
CA GLY A 44 -2.80 -13.34 7.83
C GLY A 44 -1.49 -12.73 7.30
N ALA A 45 -1.02 -13.14 6.12
CA ALA A 45 0.15 -12.54 5.48
C ALA A 45 -0.19 -11.15 4.89
N PRO A 46 0.78 -10.25 4.70
CA PRO A 46 0.56 -9.00 3.97
C PRO A 46 -0.05 -9.27 2.61
N LEU A 47 -1.08 -8.50 2.22
CA LEU A 47 -1.83 -8.74 1.00
C LEU A 47 -0.94 -8.74 -0.25
N VAL A 48 0.10 -7.91 -0.25
CA VAL A 48 1.02 -7.73 -1.39
C VAL A 48 2.11 -8.80 -1.49
N SER A 49 2.25 -9.67 -0.49
CA SER A 49 3.31 -10.68 -0.43
C SER A 49 3.29 -11.61 -1.66
N GLY A 50 4.41 -11.66 -2.39
CA GLY A 50 4.60 -12.45 -3.60
C GLY A 50 3.86 -11.95 -4.84
N LYS A 51 3.24 -10.76 -4.80
CA LYS A 51 2.51 -10.17 -5.94
C LYS A 51 3.39 -9.15 -6.67
N LEU A 52 3.17 -9.04 -7.99
CA LEU A 52 3.66 -7.90 -8.77
C LEU A 52 2.87 -6.65 -8.38
N VAL A 53 3.57 -5.61 -7.92
CA VAL A 53 2.97 -4.38 -7.40
C VAL A 53 3.68 -3.16 -7.97
N THR A 54 3.02 -2.01 -7.91
CA THR A 54 3.63 -0.73 -8.29
C THR A 54 2.95 0.40 -7.50
N GLY A 55 3.53 1.58 -7.55
CA GLY A 55 3.09 2.79 -6.87
C GLY A 55 4.08 3.91 -7.16
N PHE A 56 3.88 5.07 -6.53
CA PHE A 56 4.82 6.17 -6.65
C PHE A 56 6.21 5.73 -6.20
N SER A 57 7.20 5.85 -7.07
CA SER A 57 8.55 5.36 -6.83
C SER A 57 9.32 6.26 -5.87
N ASN A 58 10.33 5.70 -5.21
CA ASN A 58 11.24 6.47 -4.37
C ASN A 58 11.93 7.59 -5.16
N THR A 59 12.26 7.33 -6.43
CA THR A 59 12.87 8.32 -7.32
C THR A 59 11.93 9.46 -7.66
N GLU A 60 10.64 9.19 -7.85
CA GLU A 60 9.63 10.23 -8.07
C GLU A 60 9.41 11.06 -6.79
N GLU A 61 9.37 10.42 -5.62
CA GLU A 61 9.24 11.13 -4.33
C GLU A 61 10.43 12.04 -4.05
N ALA A 62 11.65 11.56 -4.33
CA ALA A 62 12.86 12.37 -4.22
C ALA A 62 12.84 13.55 -5.20
N ALA A 63 12.34 13.34 -6.43
CA ALA A 63 12.25 14.39 -7.44
C ALA A 63 11.28 15.52 -7.05
N VAL A 64 10.22 15.21 -6.29
CA VAL A 64 9.28 16.22 -5.76
C VAL A 64 9.71 16.78 -4.39
N GLY A 65 10.81 16.28 -3.81
CA GLY A 65 11.40 16.82 -2.58
C GLY A 65 10.62 16.52 -1.30
N LEU A 66 9.81 15.46 -1.28
CA LEU A 66 8.92 15.14 -0.17
C LEU A 66 9.33 13.87 0.61
N THR A 67 10.47 13.26 0.28
CA THR A 67 10.99 12.05 0.94
C THR A 67 11.00 12.15 2.46
N GLU A 68 11.44 13.29 3.02
CA GLU A 68 11.52 13.51 4.47
C GLU A 68 10.20 14.01 5.10
N ILE A 69 9.16 14.19 4.29
CA ILE A 69 7.85 14.71 4.71
C ILE A 69 6.83 13.57 4.81
N VAL A 70 6.84 12.64 3.85
CA VAL A 70 5.94 11.49 3.85
C VAL A 70 6.23 10.57 5.04
N PRO A 71 5.21 9.89 5.62
CA PRO A 71 5.39 9.08 6.81
C PRO A 71 6.10 7.74 6.51
N PHE A 72 6.13 7.36 5.23
CA PHE A 72 6.86 6.22 4.68
C PHE A 72 6.90 6.36 3.15
N LEU A 73 7.84 5.67 2.52
CA LEU A 73 7.93 5.58 1.07
C LEU A 73 7.11 4.38 0.56
N VAL A 74 6.33 4.60 -0.49
CA VAL A 74 5.39 3.59 -1.01
C VAL A 74 6.12 2.37 -1.55
N GLU A 75 7.17 2.57 -2.36
CA GLU A 75 7.96 1.49 -2.93
C GLU A 75 8.66 0.64 -1.85
N ASP A 76 9.28 1.28 -0.86
CA ASP A 76 9.94 0.56 0.24
C ASP A 76 8.94 -0.25 1.06
N MET A 77 7.82 0.37 1.46
CA MET A 77 6.77 -0.33 2.19
C MET A 77 6.24 -1.56 1.43
N LEU A 78 6.02 -1.42 0.11
CA LEU A 78 5.55 -2.54 -0.72
C LEU A 78 6.57 -3.68 -0.76
N LYS A 79 7.87 -3.37 -0.88
CA LYS A 79 8.96 -4.36 -0.85
C LYS A 79 9.10 -5.01 0.54
N GLU A 80 9.02 -4.24 1.62
CA GLU A 80 9.06 -4.74 3.00
C GLU A 80 7.93 -5.73 3.29
N ASN A 81 6.74 -5.49 2.72
CA ASN A 81 5.60 -6.41 2.77
C ASN A 81 5.71 -7.60 1.81
N GLY A 82 6.85 -7.78 1.13
CA GLY A 82 7.13 -8.90 0.24
C GLY A 82 6.56 -8.74 -1.17
N GLY A 83 6.16 -7.53 -1.57
CA GLY A 83 5.76 -7.23 -2.94
C GLY A 83 6.95 -7.23 -3.89
N HIS A 84 6.72 -7.70 -5.12
CA HIS A 84 7.66 -7.59 -6.22
C HIS A 84 7.37 -6.30 -6.96
N TYR A 85 8.10 -5.24 -6.58
CA TYR A 85 8.00 -3.91 -7.16
C TYR A 85 8.82 -3.79 -8.45
#